data_AF-A0A6G2V7I6-F1
#
_entry.id   AF-A0A6G2V7I6-F1
#
_cell.length_a   1.000
_cell.length_b   1.000
_cell.length_c   1.000
_cell.angle_alpha   90.00
_cell.angle_beta   90.00
_cell.angle_gamma   90.00
#
_symmetry.space_group_name_H-M   'P 1'
#
loop_
_entity.id
_entity.type
_entity.pdbx_description
1 polymer ?
#
loop_
_entity_poly.entity_id
_entity_poly.type
_entity_poly.pdbx_seq_one_letter_code
_entity_poly.pdbx_strand_id
1 'polypeptide(L)'
;VAQRLLASIVSVAASIAERALAAPADIDVAVTTGLGYPVGPLAWGDRIGAVRMLELHRALYASTGDPRHRPTRWVTERAALGLALTDPGTSPGDVLGAP
;
A
#
# COMPACT_ATOMS: atom_id res chain seq x y z
N VAL A 1 10.98 -15.21 5.37
CA VAL A 1 10.61 -15.23 3.93
C VAL A 1 9.26 -14.56 3.68
N ALA A 2 8.19 -14.97 4.35
CA ALA A 2 6.84 -14.39 4.19
C ALA A 2 6.78 -12.85 4.30
N GLN A 3 7.46 -12.26 5.28
CA GLN A 3 7.50 -10.80 5.47
C GLN A 3 8.04 -10.04 4.24
N ARG A 4 9.07 -10.58 3.56
CA ARG A 4 9.64 -9.95 2.35
C ARG A 4 8.67 -10.03 1.17
N LEU A 5 7.99 -11.16 1.00
CA LEU A 5 6.97 -11.33 -0.04
C LEU A 5 5.84 -10.33 0.16
N LEU A 6 5.34 -10.23 1.39
CA LEU A 6 4.26 -9.31 1.71
C LEU A 6 4.66 -7.85 1.52
N ALA A 7 5.84 -7.45 1.99
CA ALA A 7 6.38 -6.11 1.75
C ALA A 7 6.45 -5.80 0.25
N SER A 8 6.93 -6.72 -0.58
CA SER A 8 6.99 -6.51 -2.03
C SER A 8 5.59 -6.38 -2.66
N ILE A 9 4.63 -7.22 -2.27
CA ILE A 9 3.24 -7.18 -2.76
C ILE A 9 2.59 -5.84 -2.41
N VAL A 10 2.68 -5.43 -1.14
CA VAL A 10 2.11 -4.16 -0.66
C VAL A 10 2.80 -2.97 -1.33
N SER A 11 4.12 -3.01 -1.53
CA SER A 11 4.87 -1.94 -2.20
C SER A 11 4.40 -1.70 -3.62
N VAL A 12 4.17 -2.78 -4.39
CA VAL A 12 3.69 -2.67 -5.78
C VAL A 12 2.30 -2.07 -5.81
N ALA A 13 1.37 -2.56 -4.99
CA ALA A 13 0.02 -2.03 -4.92
C ALA A 13 -0.01 -0.56 -4.45
N ALA A 14 0.79 -0.23 -3.44
CA ALA A 14 0.93 1.13 -2.94
C ALA A 14 1.52 2.06 -4.01
N SER A 15 2.44 1.60 -4.85
CA SER A 15 2.98 2.39 -5.97
C SER A 15 1.92 2.68 -7.05
N ILE A 16 1.01 1.74 -7.32
CA ILE A 16 -0.10 1.94 -8.26
C ILE A 16 -1.08 2.99 -7.70
N ALA A 17 -1.42 2.86 -6.41
CA ALA A 17 -2.29 3.81 -5.72
C ALA A 17 -1.66 5.22 -5.63
N GLU A 18 -0.37 5.30 -5.31
CA GLU A 18 0.37 6.57 -5.23
C GLU A 18 0.37 7.36 -6.54
N ARG A 19 0.38 6.65 -7.67
CA ARG A 19 0.34 7.22 -9.01
C ARG A 19 -1.09 7.49 -9.50
N ALA A 20 -2.10 7.27 -8.65
CA ALA A 20 -3.51 7.39 -8.96
C ALA A 20 -3.93 6.65 -10.24
N LEU A 21 -3.29 5.50 -10.52
CA LEU A 21 -3.61 4.69 -11.71
C LEU A 21 -4.90 3.88 -11.55
N ALA A 22 -5.27 3.58 -10.31
CA ALA A 22 -6.50 2.90 -9.93
C ALA A 22 -6.81 3.25 -8.46
N ALA A 23 -8.09 3.18 -8.08
CA ALA A 23 -8.47 3.35 -6.69
C ALA A 23 -7.98 2.14 -5.86
N PRO A 24 -7.67 2.31 -4.56
CA PRO A 24 -7.22 1.20 -3.71
C PRO A 24 -8.14 -0.02 -3.72
N ALA A 25 -9.46 0.22 -3.72
CA ALA A 25 -10.46 -0.85 -3.81
C ALA A 25 -10.37 -1.62 -5.13
N ASP A 26 -10.19 -0.93 -6.25
CA ASP A 26 -10.06 -1.55 -7.57
C ASP A 26 -8.77 -2.37 -7.68
N ILE A 27 -7.67 -1.87 -7.10
CA ILE A 27 -6.39 -2.60 -7.03
C ILE A 27 -6.59 -3.92 -6.29
N ASP A 28 -7.27 -3.87 -5.14
CA ASP A 28 -7.55 -5.05 -4.33
C ASP A 28 -8.43 -6.06 -5.05
N VAL A 29 -9.52 -5.60 -5.67
CA VAL A 29 -10.44 -6.45 -6.46
C VAL A 29 -9.74 -7.07 -7.67
N ALA A 30 -8.91 -6.30 -8.37
CA ALA A 30 -8.17 -6.79 -9.54
C ALA A 30 -7.22 -7.93 -9.16
N VAL A 31 -6.54 -7.83 -8.01
CA VAL A 31 -5.60 -8.85 -7.56
C VAL A 31 -6.31 -10.08 -7.01
N THR A 32 -7.40 -9.92 -6.25
CA THR A 32 -8.18 -11.08 -5.77
C THR A 32 -8.82 -11.84 -6.92
N THR A 33 -9.35 -11.12 -7.92
CA THR A 33 -10.08 -11.73 -9.05
C THR A 33 -9.14 -12.23 -10.13
N GLY A 34 -8.12 -11.45 -10.49
CA GLY A 34 -7.20 -11.77 -11.57
C GLY A 34 -6.08 -12.74 -11.19
N LEU A 35 -5.61 -12.68 -9.94
CA LEU A 35 -4.50 -13.50 -9.45
C LEU A 35 -4.94 -14.56 -8.41
N GLY A 36 -6.21 -14.57 -8.02
CA GLY A 36 -6.75 -15.55 -7.07
C GLY A 36 -6.28 -15.35 -5.63
N TYR A 37 -5.85 -14.15 -5.26
CA TYR A 37 -5.38 -13.88 -3.91
C TYR A 37 -6.56 -13.93 -2.91
N PRO A 38 -6.36 -14.47 -1.70
CA PRO A 38 -7.43 -14.55 -0.70
C PRO A 38 -7.85 -13.17 -0.17
N VAL A 39 -6.96 -12.18 -0.25
CA VAL A 39 -7.14 -10.81 0.23
C VAL A 39 -6.39 -9.89 -0.73
N GLY A 40 -6.96 -8.73 -1.02
CA GLY A 40 -6.29 -7.71 -1.81
C GLY A 40 -5.00 -7.21 -1.14
N PRO A 41 -3.97 -6.84 -1.91
CA PRO A 41 -2.66 -6.45 -1.37
C PRO A 41 -2.72 -5.30 -0.37
N LEU A 42 -3.51 -4.26 -0.60
CA LEU A 42 -3.62 -3.11 0.30
C LEU A 42 -4.39 -3.48 1.57
N ALA A 43 -5.53 -4.16 1.41
CA ALA A 43 -6.29 -4.72 2.54
C ALA A 43 -5.46 -5.69 3.39
N TRP A 44 -4.56 -6.46 2.77
CA TRP A 44 -3.68 -7.36 3.49
C TRP A 44 -2.63 -6.60 4.29
N GLY A 45 -2.04 -5.55 3.71
CA GLY A 45 -1.17 -4.62 4.43
C GLY A 45 -1.90 -3.95 5.61
N ASP A 46 -3.17 -3.59 5.43
CA ASP A 46 -3.97 -2.94 6.48
C ASP A 46 -4.27 -3.83 7.68
N ARG A 47 -4.42 -5.15 7.46
CA ARG A 47 -4.54 -6.11 8.58
C ARG A 47 -3.33 -6.10 9.51
N ILE A 48 -2.16 -5.72 8.99
CA ILE A 48 -0.93 -5.53 9.79
C ILE A 48 -0.84 -4.11 10.33
N GLY A 49 -1.37 -3.15 9.58
CA GLY A 49 -1.40 -1.73 9.88
C GLY A 49 -0.29 -0.96 9.18
N ALA A 50 -0.62 0.26 8.72
CA ALA A 50 0.28 1.11 7.94
C ALA A 50 1.61 1.40 8.67
N VAL A 51 1.57 1.68 9.98
CA VAL A 51 2.77 1.93 10.81
C VAL A 51 3.72 0.73 10.79
N ARG A 52 3.18 -0.46 11.05
CA ARG A 52 3.98 -1.68 11.13
C ARG A 52 4.49 -2.14 9.76
N MET A 53 3.74 -1.84 8.70
CA MET A 53 4.23 -2.01 7.33
C MET A 53 5.38 -1.06 7.01
N LEU A 54 5.30 0.22 7.40
CA LEU A 54 6.40 1.17 7.25
C LEU A 54 7.66 0.71 7.98
N GLU A 55 7.51 0.24 9.22
CA GLU A 55 8.62 -0.32 10.00
C GLU A 55 9.24 -1.54 9.31
N LEU A 56 8.42 -2.45 8.80
CA LEU A 56 8.89 -3.62 8.06
C LEU A 56 9.68 -3.21 6.81
N HIS A 57 9.16 -2.27 6.02
CA HIS A 57 9.84 -1.74 4.84
C HIS A 57 11.20 -1.11 5.18
N ARG A 58 11.24 -0.28 6.23
CA ARG A 58 12.48 0.34 6.70
C ARG A 58 13.50 -0.69 7.18
N ALA A 59 13.07 -1.67 7.97
CA ALA A 59 13.93 -2.74 8.46
C ALA A 59 14.50 -3.57 7.31
N LEU A 60 13.67 -3.94 6.34
CA LEU A 60 14.10 -4.67 5.14
C LEU A 60 15.10 -3.84 4.32
N TYR A 61 14.80 -2.58 4.04
CA TYR A 61 15.69 -1.69 3.28
C TYR A 61 17.04 -1.48 3.99
N ALA A 62 17.03 -1.26 5.30
CA ALA A 62 18.26 -1.10 6.08
C ALA A 62 19.11 -2.38 6.11
N SER A 63 18.47 -3.55 6.17
CA SER A 63 19.17 -4.85 6.24
C SER A 63 19.72 -5.34 4.90
N THR A 64 19.05 -5.04 3.78
CA THR A 64 19.44 -5.56 2.47
C THR A 64 20.06 -4.52 1.54
N GLY A 65 19.80 -3.23 1.77
CA GLY A 65 20.12 -2.15 0.83
C GLY A 65 19.33 -2.18 -0.48
N ASP A 66 18.42 -3.14 -0.67
CA ASP A 66 17.69 -3.34 -1.93
C ASP A 66 16.62 -2.23 -2.09
N PRO A 67 16.72 -1.37 -3.13
CA PRO A 67 15.77 -0.29 -3.37
C PRO A 67 14.30 -0.76 -3.47
N ARG A 68 14.05 -2.03 -3.81
CA ARG A 68 12.69 -2.61 -3.88
C ARG A 68 11.96 -2.59 -2.54
N HIS A 69 12.70 -2.58 -1.43
CA HIS A 69 12.12 -2.53 -0.08
C HIS A 69 11.95 -1.11 0.45
N ARG A 70 12.42 -0.09 -0.28
CA ARG A 70 12.24 1.31 0.09
C ARG A 70 10.74 1.60 0.32
N PRO A 71 10.36 2.18 1.46
CA PRO A 71 8.96 2.55 1.70
C PRO A 71 8.48 3.53 0.63
N THR A 72 7.27 3.30 0.10
CA THR A 72 6.60 4.23 -0.81
C THR A 72 6.09 5.46 -0.05
N ARG A 73 5.80 6.55 -0.77
CA ARG A 73 5.20 7.74 -0.16
C ARG A 73 3.81 7.40 0.39
N TRP A 74 3.04 6.59 -0.35
CA TRP A 74 1.71 6.13 0.08
C TRP A 74 1.70 5.49 1.46
N VAL A 75 2.60 4.53 1.71
CA VAL A 75 2.72 3.85 3.01
C VAL A 75 3.24 4.81 4.08
N THR A 76 4.19 5.68 3.72
CA THR A 76 4.79 6.63 4.66
C THR A 76 3.79 7.68 5.16
N GLU A 77 3.02 8.27 4.26
CA GLU A 77 2.00 9.28 4.60
C GLU A 77 0.88 8.69 5.44
N ARG A 78 0.39 7.50 5.07
CA ARG A 78 -0.69 6.84 5.81
C ARG A 78 -0.27 6.41 7.19
N ALA A 79 0.96 5.90 7.33
CA ALA A 79 1.53 5.61 8.63
C ALA A 79 1.65 6.89 9.49
N ALA A 80 2.07 8.02 8.90
CA ALA A 80 2.21 9.28 9.61
C ALA A 80 0.86 9.90 10.03
N LEU A 81 -0.18 9.72 9.20
CA LEU A 81 -1.52 10.29 9.42
C LEU A 81 -2.47 9.33 10.15
N GLY A 82 -2.06 8.09 10.41
CA GLY A 82 -2.93 7.06 11.00
C GLY A 82 -4.06 6.60 10.07
N LEU A 83 -3.86 6.71 8.76
CA LEU A 83 -4.84 6.32 7.73
C LEU A 83 -4.65 4.85 7.31
N ALA A 84 -5.72 4.27 6.79
CA ALA A 84 -5.71 2.94 6.20
C ALA A 84 -4.99 2.96 4.83
N LEU A 85 -4.25 1.90 4.50
CA LEU A 85 -3.64 1.66 3.17
C LEU A 85 -4.68 1.56 2.06
N THR A 86 -5.89 1.12 2.42
CA THR A 86 -7.08 1.06 1.55
C THR A 86 -7.83 2.38 1.45
N ASP A 87 -7.53 3.36 2.30
CA ASP A 87 -8.12 4.68 2.20
C ASP A 87 -7.73 5.30 0.84
N PRO A 88 -8.67 5.71 -0.02
CA PRO A 88 -8.34 6.41 -1.28
C PRO A 88 -7.56 7.71 -1.05
N GLY A 89 -7.59 8.24 0.17
CA GLY A 89 -7.18 9.59 0.49
C GLY A 89 -8.24 10.59 0.07
N THR A 90 -7.92 11.88 0.22
CA THR A 90 -8.74 12.97 -0.28
C THR A 90 -7.94 13.69 -1.36
N SER A 91 -8.33 13.50 -2.62
CA SER A 91 -7.85 14.37 -3.69
C SER A 91 -8.49 15.75 -3.55
N PRO A 92 -7.89 16.83 -4.07
CA PRO A 92 -8.55 18.12 -4.13
C PRO A 92 -9.94 18.05 -4.79
N GLY A 93 -10.14 17.14 -5.75
CA GLY A 93 -11.44 16.89 -6.38
C GLY A 93 -12.51 16.37 -5.41
N ASP A 94 -12.11 15.54 -4.43
CA ASP A 94 -13.02 15.00 -3.42
C ASP A 94 -13.44 16.06 -2.39
N VAL A 95 -12.57 17.04 -2.10
CA VAL A 95 -12.91 18.19 -1.24
C VAL A 95 -13.83 19.18 -1.96
N LEU A 96 -13.64 19.34 -3.27
CA LEU A 96 -14.35 20.31 -4.10
C LEU A 96 -15.70 19.80 -4.61
N GLY A 97 -16.06 18.53 -4.36
CA GLY A 97 -17.33 17.95 -4.79
C GLY A 97 -17.52 18.01 -6.30
N ALA A 98 -16.48 17.68 -7.08
CA ALA A 98 -16.65 17.58 -8.53
C ALA A 98 -17.67 16.48 -8.85
N PRO A 99 -18.63 16.73 -9.77
CA PRO A 99 -19.72 15.81 -10.09
C PRO A 99 -19.25 14.51 -10.74
#